data_AF-A0A957U9T4-F1
#
_entry.id   AF-A0A957U9T4-F1
#
_cell.length_a   1.000
_cell.length_b   1.000
_cell.length_c   1.000
_cell.angle_alpha   90.00
_cell.angle_beta   90.00
_cell.angle_gamma   90.00
#
_symmetry.space_group_name_H-M   'P 1'
#
loop_
_entity.id
_entity.type
_entity.pdbx_description
1 polymer ?
#
loop_
_entity_poly.entity_id
_entity_poly.type
_entity_poly.pdbx_seq_one_letter_code
_entity_poly.pdbx_strand_id
1 'polypeptide(L)'
;MIDTGMGLSTGELPAEQEIAMLVVRKILPELRSTLATLNGMQQTWHLNGLPQMIEAAAKSGELLAGHSAEDWVRWGTVLTAMQEWLQVPIESIGATPAQVLLKRYVSQA
;
A
#
# COMPACT_ATOMS: atom_id res chain seq x y z
N MET A 1 39.94 -25.24 -33.79
CA MET A 1 38.83 -24.41 -34.27
C MET A 1 37.79 -24.43 -33.16
N ILE A 2 37.78 -23.41 -32.30
CA ILE A 2 36.88 -23.35 -31.14
C ILE A 2 35.60 -22.68 -31.61
N ASP A 3 34.53 -23.47 -31.69
CA ASP A 3 33.17 -22.96 -31.83
C ASP A 3 32.80 -22.23 -30.55
N THR A 4 32.73 -20.91 -30.64
CA THR A 4 32.38 -20.03 -29.53
C THR A 4 30.88 -19.78 -29.69
N GLY A 5 30.07 -20.59 -29.01
CA GLY A 5 28.63 -20.40 -28.91
C GLY A 5 28.30 -19.10 -28.19
N MET A 6 28.42 -17.97 -28.88
CA MET A 6 27.75 -16.72 -28.52
C MET A 6 26.28 -16.84 -28.89
N GLY A 7 25.55 -17.56 -28.05
CA GLY A 7 24.10 -17.57 -28.01
C GLY A 7 23.63 -17.02 -26.67
N LEU A 8 23.78 -15.72 -26.43
CA LEU A 8 22.99 -15.03 -25.41
C LEU A 8 22.31 -13.83 -26.05
N SER A 9 20.99 -13.94 -26.08
CA SER A 9 20.00 -13.04 -26.65
C SER A 9 20.25 -11.56 -26.34
N THR A 10 20.03 -10.76 -27.37
CA THR A 10 19.89 -9.30 -27.39
C THR A 10 18.78 -8.83 -26.41
N GLY A 11 19.14 -8.11 -25.34
CA GLY A 11 18.28 -7.05 -24.76
C GLY A 11 17.42 -7.34 -23.51
N GLU A 12 17.33 -8.56 -22.99
CA GLU A 12 16.52 -8.86 -21.79
C GLU A 12 17.37 -8.94 -20.51
N LEU A 13 16.91 -8.28 -19.44
CA LEU A 13 17.52 -8.38 -18.11
C LEU A 13 17.20 -9.74 -17.47
N PRO A 14 18.09 -10.30 -16.64
CA PRO A 14 17.73 -11.41 -15.77
C PRO A 14 16.51 -11.07 -14.89
N ALA A 15 15.62 -12.04 -14.69
CA ALA A 15 14.33 -11.83 -14.05
C ALA A 15 14.45 -11.21 -12.64
N GLU A 16 15.46 -11.62 -11.86
CA GLU A 16 15.71 -11.08 -10.53
C GLU A 16 16.13 -9.60 -10.57
N GLN A 17 16.87 -9.18 -11.60
CA GLN A 17 17.28 -7.78 -11.78
C GLN A 17 16.10 -6.93 -12.22
N GLU A 18 15.26 -7.44 -13.12
CA GLU A 18 14.02 -6.78 -13.54
C GLU A 18 13.09 -6.56 -12.34
N ILE A 19 12.84 -7.61 -11.54
CA ILE A 19 11.99 -7.53 -10.35
C ILE A 19 12.56 -6.54 -9.34
N ALA A 20 13.85 -6.63 -9.00
CA ALA A 20 14.48 -5.71 -8.06
C ALA A 20 14.37 -4.26 -8.53
N MET A 21 14.59 -4.01 -9.82
CA MET A 21 14.44 -2.69 -10.41
C MET A 21 13.00 -2.17 -10.28
N LEU A 22 12.00 -2.96 -10.66
CA LEU A 22 10.59 -2.57 -10.58
C LEU A 22 10.16 -2.32 -9.13
N VAL A 23 10.52 -3.21 -8.21
CA VAL A 23 10.15 -3.12 -6.80
C VAL A 23 10.76 -1.88 -6.15
N VAL A 24 12.05 -1.65 -6.33
CA VAL A 24 12.78 -0.55 -5.66
C VAL A 24 12.46 0.80 -6.29
N ARG A 25 12.37 0.88 -7.62
CA ARG A 25 12.22 2.17 -8.34
C ARG A 25 10.78 2.60 -8.55
N LYS A 26 9.81 1.69 -8.54
CA LYS A 26 8.40 2.00 -8.82
C LYS A 26 7.48 1.59 -7.68
N ILE A 27 7.38 0.30 -7.40
CA ILE A 27 6.33 -0.23 -6.53
C ILE A 27 6.45 0.28 -5.09
N LEU A 28 7.62 0.17 -4.46
CA LEU A 28 7.79 0.64 -3.08
C LEU A 28 7.62 2.17 -2.93
N PRO A 29 8.17 3.02 -3.83
CA PRO A 29 7.86 4.45 -3.82
C PRO A 29 6.36 4.77 -3.93
N GLU A 30 5.64 4.13 -4.85
CA GLU A 30 4.20 4.33 -5.03
C GLU A 30 3.42 3.88 -3.78
N LEU A 31 3.74 2.72 -3.22
CA LEU A 31 3.14 2.22 -1.99
C LEU A 31 3.37 3.18 -0.81
N ARG A 32 4.58 3.73 -0.65
CA ARG A 32 4.86 4.74 0.38
C ARG A 32 3.98 5.98 0.25
N SER A 33 3.82 6.48 -0.98
CA SER A 33 2.97 7.64 -1.27
C SER A 33 1.49 7.36 -0.95
N THR A 34 0.99 6.20 -1.37
CA THR A 34 -0.37 5.75 -1.10
C THR A 34 -0.61 5.57 0.40
N LEU A 35 0.31 4.94 1.13
CA LEU A 35 0.20 4.76 2.58
C LEU A 35 0.19 6.11 3.34
N ALA A 36 0.99 7.08 2.90
CA ALA A 36 0.95 8.42 3.47
C ALA A 36 -0.41 9.11 3.22
N THR A 37 -0.96 8.95 2.01
CA THR A 37 -2.29 9.46 1.67
C THR A 37 -3.37 8.83 2.55
N LEU A 38 -3.33 7.51 2.74
CA LEU A 38 -4.30 6.77 3.57
C LEU A 38 -4.24 7.21 5.03
N ASN A 39 -3.05 7.44 5.58
CA ASN A 39 -2.89 8.01 6.91
C ASN A 39 -3.50 9.42 6.99
N GLY A 40 -3.26 10.27 5.99
CA GLY A 40 -3.87 11.59 5.89
C GLY A 40 -5.41 11.53 5.83
N MET A 41 -5.96 10.59 5.06
CA MET A 41 -7.41 10.37 4.97
C MET A 41 -8.01 9.98 6.33
N GLN A 42 -7.36 9.13 7.10
CA GLN A 42 -7.85 8.74 8.42
C GLN A 42 -7.84 9.92 9.41
N GLN A 43 -6.81 10.78 9.34
CA GLN A 43 -6.79 12.01 10.13
C GLN A 43 -7.93 12.94 9.75
N THR A 44 -8.14 13.16 8.45
CA THR A 44 -9.28 13.93 7.94
C THR A 44 -10.60 13.33 8.41
N TRP A 45 -10.74 12.01 8.37
CA TRP A 45 -11.94 11.31 8.83
C TRP A 45 -12.27 11.62 10.29
N HIS A 46 -11.30 11.49 11.17
CA HIS A 46 -11.53 11.67 12.60
C HIS A 46 -11.68 13.15 12.98
N LEU A 47 -10.80 14.02 12.47
CA LEU A 47 -10.76 15.44 12.82
C LEU A 47 -11.98 16.22 12.30
N ASN A 48 -12.62 15.76 11.22
CA ASN A 48 -13.80 16.42 10.65
C ASN A 48 -15.13 15.77 11.11
N GLY A 49 -15.10 14.88 12.10
CA GLY A 49 -16.32 14.33 12.69
C GLY A 49 -17.12 13.43 11.73
N LEU A 50 -16.46 12.77 10.77
CA LEU A 50 -17.14 11.85 9.86
C LEU A 50 -17.88 10.72 10.59
N PRO A 51 -17.40 10.14 11.70
CA PRO A 51 -18.17 9.13 12.43
C PRO A 51 -19.57 9.60 12.84
N GLN A 52 -19.68 10.84 13.34
CA GLN A 52 -20.97 11.42 13.74
C GLN A 52 -21.86 11.69 12.53
N MET A 53 -21.29 12.16 11.42
CA MET A 53 -22.02 12.37 10.17
C MET A 53 -22.58 11.06 9.60
N ILE A 54 -21.78 9.99 9.65
CA ILE A 54 -22.18 8.65 9.20
C ILE A 54 -23.30 8.10 10.09
N GLU A 55 -23.20 8.27 11.41
CA GLU A 55 -24.26 7.84 12.34
C GLU A 55 -25.57 8.60 12.09
N ALA A 56 -25.49 9.91 11.84
CA ALA A 56 -26.65 10.72 11.49
C ALA A 56 -27.29 10.26 10.18
N ALA A 57 -26.48 10.03 9.14
CA ALA A 57 -26.94 9.52 7.84
C ALA A 57 -27.58 8.13 7.96
N ALA A 58 -27.05 7.25 8.81
CA ALA A 58 -27.63 5.95 9.07
C ALA A 58 -29.04 6.05 9.70
N LYS A 59 -29.27 7.06 10.56
CA LYS A 59 -30.57 7.30 11.20
C LYS A 59 -31.57 7.99 10.26
N SER A 60 -31.10 8.90 9.41
CA SER A 60 -31.97 9.65 8.48
C SER A 60 -32.25 8.89 7.18
N GLY A 61 -31.42 7.91 6.81
CA GLY A 61 -31.46 7.24 5.51
C GLY A 61 -30.92 8.10 4.37
N GLU A 62 -30.32 9.26 4.67
CA GLU A 62 -29.73 10.15 3.68
C GLU A 62 -28.35 9.65 3.23
N LEU A 63 -27.96 10.05 2.01
CA LEU A 63 -26.63 9.76 1.47
C LEU A 63 -25.63 10.82 1.93
N LEU A 64 -24.45 10.39 2.38
CA LEU A 64 -23.33 11.26 2.67
C LEU A 64 -22.41 11.30 1.44
N ALA A 65 -22.31 12.49 0.82
CA ALA A 65 -21.58 12.69 -0.44
C ALA A 65 -21.97 11.68 -1.54
N GLY A 66 -23.26 11.32 -1.61
CA GLY A 66 -23.78 10.36 -2.60
C GLY A 66 -23.60 8.88 -2.24
N HIS A 67 -23.08 8.57 -1.05
CA HIS A 67 -22.85 7.19 -0.61
C HIS A 67 -23.64 6.84 0.66
N SER A 68 -23.99 5.56 0.77
CA SER A 68 -24.74 5.06 1.93
C SER A 68 -23.89 5.09 3.19
N ALA A 69 -24.53 5.24 4.36
CA ALA A 69 -23.83 5.14 5.64
C ALA A 69 -23.14 3.77 5.80
N GLU A 70 -23.73 2.70 5.25
CA GLU A 70 -23.13 1.36 5.27
C GLU A 70 -21.80 1.31 4.50
N ASP A 71 -21.73 1.90 3.31
CA ASP A 71 -20.49 1.94 2.53
C ASP A 71 -19.41 2.76 3.25
N TRP A 72 -19.79 3.91 3.83
CA TRP A 72 -18.88 4.69 4.67
C TRP A 72 -18.33 3.88 5.85
N VAL A 73 -19.18 3.12 6.55
CA VAL A 73 -18.72 2.22 7.63
C VAL A 73 -17.75 1.18 7.08
N ARG A 74 -18.06 0.52 5.98
CA ARG A 74 -17.20 -0.50 5.35
C ARG A 74 -15.82 0.07 4.99
N TRP A 75 -15.77 1.26 4.39
CA TRP A 75 -14.51 1.92 4.04
C TRP A 75 -13.67 2.24 5.28
N GLY A 76 -14.29 2.83 6.31
CA GLY A 76 -13.61 3.15 7.57
C GLY A 76 -13.08 1.89 8.27
N THR A 77 -13.85 0.80 8.27
CA THR A 77 -13.44 -0.48 8.85
C THR A 77 -12.23 -1.06 8.13
N VAL A 78 -12.23 -1.11 6.78
CA VAL A 78 -11.10 -1.63 6.00
C VAL A 78 -9.85 -0.76 6.21
N LEU A 79 -10.01 0.57 6.23
CA LEU A 79 -8.89 1.48 6.46
C LEU A 79 -8.24 1.25 7.84
N THR A 80 -9.05 1.12 8.90
CA THR A 80 -8.57 0.82 10.25
C THR A 80 -7.88 -0.54 10.32
N ALA A 81 -8.51 -1.60 9.79
CA ALA A 81 -7.95 -2.95 9.81
C ALA A 81 -6.61 -3.04 9.05
N MET A 82 -6.49 -2.33 7.92
CA MET A 82 -5.24 -2.25 7.18
C MET A 82 -4.13 -1.57 7.99
N GLN A 83 -4.43 -0.49 8.72
CA GLN A 83 -3.43 0.17 9.55
C GLN A 83 -2.98 -0.68 10.73
N GLU A 84 -3.91 -1.40 11.36
CA GLU A 84 -3.58 -2.36 12.40
C GLU A 84 -2.65 -3.44 11.85
N TRP A 85 -3.01 -4.05 10.71
CA TRP A 85 -2.18 -5.05 10.04
C TRP A 85 -0.78 -4.54 9.71
N LEU A 86 -0.64 -3.28 9.27
CA LEU A 86 0.66 -2.68 8.98
C LEU A 86 1.61 -2.64 10.19
N GLN A 87 1.07 -2.71 11.42
CA GLN A 87 1.83 -2.70 12.66
C GLN A 87 2.02 -4.10 13.28
N VAL A 88 1.31 -5.13 12.80
CA VAL A 88 1.46 -6.50 13.32
C VAL A 88 2.78 -7.10 12.80
N PRO A 89 3.69 -7.56 13.68
CA PRO A 89 4.92 -8.21 13.24
C PRO A 89 4.62 -9.49 12.44
N ILE A 90 5.32 -9.66 11.32
CA ILE A 90 5.38 -10.94 10.61
C ILE A 90 6.59 -11.70 11.16
N GLU A 91 6.33 -12.72 11.99
CA GLU A 91 7.37 -13.45 12.73
C GLU A 91 8.46 -14.03 11.82
N SER A 92 8.08 -14.58 10.67
CA SER A 92 9.02 -15.22 9.73
C SER A 92 10.04 -14.27 9.11
N ILE A 93 9.81 -12.95 9.15
CA ILE A 93 10.73 -11.94 8.64
C ILE A 93 11.23 -10.96 9.73
N GLY A 94 10.77 -11.12 10.97
CA GLY A 94 11.17 -10.28 12.11
C GLY A 94 10.86 -8.80 11.95
N ALA A 95 9.84 -8.44 11.16
CA ALA A 95 9.50 -7.05 10.84
C ALA A 95 7.99 -6.86 10.67
N THR A 96 7.50 -5.63 10.88
CA THR A 96 6.13 -5.26 10.53
C THR A 96 6.02 -4.96 9.02
N PRO A 97 4.84 -5.10 8.40
CA PRO A 97 4.65 -4.70 7.02
C PRO A 97 5.03 -3.22 6.78
N ALA A 98 4.71 -2.33 7.71
CA ALA A 98 5.11 -0.92 7.62
C ALA A 98 6.64 -0.77 7.53
N GLN A 99 7.40 -1.49 8.35
CA GLN A 99 8.87 -1.45 8.29
C GLN A 99 9.40 -1.89 6.93
N VAL A 100 8.82 -2.94 6.35
CA VAL A 100 9.24 -3.47 5.05
C VAL A 100 8.88 -2.52 3.91
N LEU A 101 7.63 -2.04 3.87
CA LEU A 101 7.09 -1.23 2.79
C LEU A 101 7.64 0.21 2.79
N LEU A 102 7.88 0.77 3.98
CA LEU A 102 8.36 2.15 4.13
C LEU A 102 9.89 2.27 4.06
N LYS A 103 10.63 1.16 4.18
CA LYS A 103 12.09 1.16 4.09
C LYS A 103 12.57 1.61 2.72
N ARG A 104 13.62 2.44 2.72
CA ARG A 104 14.41 2.77 1.52
C ARG A 104 15.47 1.69 1.35
N TYR A 105 15.28 0.83 0.35
CA TYR A 105 16.29 -0.15 -0.04
C TYR A 105 17.28 0.53 -0.99
N VAL A 106 18.56 0.48 -0.62
CA VAL A 106 19.67 0.96 -1.44
C VAL A 106 20.32 -0.27 -2.05
N SER A 107 20.49 -0.31 -3.37
CA SER A 107 21.29 -1.35 -4.02
C SER A 107 22.74 -1.15 -3.62
N GLN A 108 23.39 -2.17 -3.08
CA GLN A 108 24.85 -2.18 -2.91
C GLN A 108 25.48 -2.50 -4.27
N ALA A 109 26.52 -1.74 -4.63
CA ALA A 109 27.29 -1.92 -5.86
C ALA A 109 28.28 -3.07 -5.74
#